data_AF-A0A8T7K0K5-F1
#
_entry.id   AF-A0A8T7K0K5-F1
#
_cell.length_a   1.000
_cell.length_b   1.000
_cell.length_c   1.000
_cell.angle_alpha   90.00
_cell.angle_beta   90.00
_cell.angle_gamma   90.00
#
_symmetry.space_group_name_H-M   'P 1'
#
loop_
_entity.id
_entity.type
_entity.pdbx_description
1 polymer ?
#
loop_
_entity_poly.entity_id
_entity_poly.type
_entity_poly.pdbx_seq_one_letter_code
_entity_poly.pdbx_strand_id
1 'polypeptide(L)'
;MMFGVGDRTVLTGSRDGSMILWDVATGEAIRRYSVAPNEVLAAIFAPDGQSFFWAARSGSGSRWELGRWRIDTLEALLTWTFDNRYVPELTCTDRAVYRLPVLCVDAVYPTRTPYVTPGTVERPTDAPAINPMPTPTLTPLPPRVAQLGDNRGQVPAAGVDRWLYRGLAGEILNLRVTADFPATGTLFDSYALRDENGNPTFWPAIVVRQSNGLLLGVMLTMGDNIPRNPVYENVELPLTGDYWIEVTDFVFLSIGGGTYTLTIERAEPEMR
;
A
#
# COMPACT_ATOMS: atom_id res chain seq x y z
N MET A 1 -6.17 13.91 0.06
CA MET A 1 -5.32 13.17 -0.89
C MET A 1 -4.52 12.19 -0.06
N MET A 2 -4.67 10.89 -0.27
CA MET A 2 -3.89 9.88 0.45
C MET A 2 -3.06 9.05 -0.52
N PHE A 3 -1.89 8.59 -0.07
CA PHE A 3 -0.87 7.95 -0.91
C PHE A 3 -0.55 6.53 -0.38
N GLY A 4 -0.60 5.54 -1.28
CA GLY A 4 0.05 4.24 -1.07
C GLY A 4 1.29 4.14 -1.95
N VAL A 5 2.37 3.55 -1.45
CA VAL A 5 3.63 3.36 -2.20
C VAL A 5 3.90 1.87 -2.42
N GLY A 6 4.23 1.51 -3.66
CA GLY A 6 4.82 0.22 -4.02
C GLY A 6 6.22 0.46 -4.60
N ASP A 7 6.89 -0.60 -5.07
CA ASP A 7 8.29 -0.52 -5.48
C ASP A 7 8.56 0.47 -6.63
N ARG A 8 7.59 0.68 -7.53
CA ARG A 8 7.71 1.61 -8.67
C ARG A 8 6.43 2.39 -8.99
N THR A 9 5.43 2.29 -8.12
CA THR A 9 4.11 2.89 -8.34
C THR A 9 3.59 3.59 -7.10
N VAL A 10 2.85 4.66 -7.30
CA VAL A 10 2.13 5.38 -6.24
C VAL A 10 0.64 5.27 -6.51
N LEU A 11 -0.17 5.12 -5.48
CA LEU A 11 -1.62 5.13 -5.56
C LEU A 11 -2.15 6.35 -4.83
N THR A 12 -2.94 7.20 -5.50
CA THR A 12 -3.56 8.38 -4.90
C THR A 12 -5.07 8.22 -4.80
N GLY A 13 -5.66 8.70 -3.71
CA GLY A 13 -7.11 8.81 -3.53
C GLY A 13 -7.60 10.26 -3.57
N SER A 14 -8.79 10.47 -4.14
CA SER A 14 -9.41 11.78 -4.37
C SER A 14 -10.75 11.94 -3.64
N ARG A 15 -11.15 13.21 -3.44
CA ARG A 15 -12.45 13.60 -2.86
C ARG A 15 -13.65 13.23 -3.73
N ASP A 16 -13.43 13.08 -5.03
CA ASP A 16 -14.45 12.66 -5.99
C ASP A 16 -14.68 11.14 -6.02
N GLY A 17 -14.08 10.39 -5.07
CA GLY A 17 -14.21 8.93 -5.00
C GLY A 17 -13.35 8.17 -6.02
N SER A 18 -12.53 8.89 -6.79
CA SER A 18 -11.57 8.28 -7.69
C SER A 18 -10.22 8.01 -7.03
N MET A 19 -9.52 7.01 -7.57
CA MET A 19 -8.14 6.72 -7.24
C MET A 19 -7.30 6.66 -8.51
N ILE A 20 -6.04 7.08 -8.46
CA ILE A 20 -5.13 7.04 -9.60
C ILE A 20 -3.85 6.30 -9.21
N LEU A 21 -3.46 5.32 -10.02
CA LEU A 21 -2.17 4.66 -9.95
C LEU A 21 -1.18 5.35 -10.89
N TRP A 22 0.00 5.64 -10.40
CA TRP A 22 1.04 6.43 -11.06
C TRP A 22 2.33 5.63 -11.19
N ASP A 23 3.07 5.86 -12.27
CA ASP A 23 4.46 5.44 -12.40
C ASP A 23 5.35 6.49 -11.72
N VAL A 24 6.18 6.06 -10.76
CA VAL A 24 7.03 7.00 -10.00
C VAL A 24 8.18 7.57 -10.85
N ALA A 25 8.68 6.78 -11.81
CA ALA A 25 9.82 7.18 -12.62
C ALA A 25 9.42 8.21 -13.69
N THR A 26 8.22 8.08 -14.26
CA THR A 26 7.76 8.98 -15.33
C THR A 26 6.77 10.04 -14.85
N GLY A 27 6.12 9.84 -13.70
CA GLY A 27 5.04 10.70 -13.21
C GLY A 27 3.72 10.51 -13.97
N GLU A 28 3.64 9.53 -14.88
CA GLU A 28 2.46 9.30 -15.69
C GLU A 28 1.39 8.50 -14.94
N ALA A 29 0.12 8.83 -15.19
CA ALA A 29 -1.00 8.07 -14.67
C ALA A 29 -1.11 6.73 -15.43
N ILE A 30 -0.87 5.63 -14.72
CA ILE A 30 -1.02 4.26 -15.24
C ILE A 30 -2.51 3.90 -15.37
N ARG A 31 -3.30 4.22 -14.34
CA ARG A 31 -4.72 3.84 -14.31
C ARG A 31 -5.54 4.70 -13.36
N ARG A 32 -6.82 4.93 -13.70
CA ARG A 32 -7.81 5.56 -12.80
C ARG A 32 -8.89 4.55 -12.43
N TYR A 33 -9.28 4.54 -11.17
CA TYR A 33 -10.29 3.68 -10.57
C TYR A 33 -11.41 4.54 -10.00
N SER A 34 -12.66 4.18 -10.27
CA SER A 34 -13.83 4.75 -9.59
C SER A 34 -14.29 3.76 -8.53
N VAL A 35 -13.81 3.95 -7.29
CA VAL A 35 -13.95 2.94 -6.24
C VAL A 35 -15.09 3.24 -5.27
N ALA A 36 -15.44 4.51 -5.10
CA ALA A 36 -16.45 4.95 -4.15
C ALA A 36 -17.25 6.15 -4.71
N PRO A 37 -18.48 6.37 -4.23
CA PRO A 37 -19.27 7.55 -4.59
C PRO A 37 -18.82 8.83 -3.84
N ASN A 38 -17.99 8.70 -2.81
CA ASN A 38 -17.54 9.81 -1.94
C ASN A 38 -16.02 9.76 -1.69
N GLU A 39 -15.50 10.71 -0.91
CA GLU A 39 -14.08 10.86 -0.60
C GLU A 39 -13.41 9.55 -0.15
N VAL A 40 -12.37 9.16 -0.90
CA VAL A 40 -11.44 8.11 -0.50
C VAL A 40 -10.54 8.68 0.58
N LEU A 41 -10.70 8.16 1.78
CA LEU A 41 -9.96 8.59 2.96
C LEU A 41 -8.68 7.78 3.09
N ALA A 42 -8.70 6.47 2.81
CA ALA A 42 -7.51 5.64 2.84
C ALA A 42 -7.33 4.75 1.61
N ALA A 43 -6.08 4.42 1.31
CA ALA A 43 -5.58 3.67 0.19
C ALA A 43 -4.22 3.04 0.57
N ILE A 44 -4.12 1.71 0.57
CA ILE A 44 -2.87 1.00 0.86
C ILE A 44 -2.65 -0.13 -0.14
N PHE A 45 -1.42 -0.31 -0.62
CA PHE A 45 -1.08 -1.52 -1.36
C PHE A 45 -1.16 -2.73 -0.43
N ALA A 46 -1.72 -3.83 -0.94
CA ALA A 46 -1.62 -5.10 -0.26
C ALA A 46 -0.21 -5.67 -0.41
N PRO A 47 0.27 -6.47 0.56
CA PRO A 47 1.60 -7.10 0.49
C PRO A 47 1.79 -8.02 -0.73
N ASP A 48 0.69 -8.46 -1.36
CA ASP A 48 0.73 -9.27 -2.57
C ASP A 48 1.21 -8.51 -3.82
N GLY A 49 1.32 -7.18 -3.75
CA GLY A 49 1.73 -6.32 -4.88
C GLY A 49 0.76 -6.30 -6.06
N GLN A 50 -0.34 -7.05 -5.97
CA GLN A 50 -1.34 -7.24 -7.02
C GLN A 50 -2.70 -6.69 -6.63
N SER A 51 -2.82 -6.11 -5.43
CA SER A 51 -4.05 -5.48 -5.00
C SER A 51 -3.80 -4.29 -4.09
N PHE A 52 -4.85 -3.52 -3.85
CA PHE A 52 -4.86 -2.45 -2.89
C PHE A 52 -6.19 -2.43 -2.13
N PHE A 53 -6.16 -1.92 -0.91
CA PHE A 53 -7.35 -1.64 -0.12
C PHE A 53 -7.63 -0.15 -0.17
N TRP A 54 -8.91 0.21 -0.12
CA TRP A 54 -9.37 1.58 0.00
C TRP A 54 -10.45 1.69 1.07
N ALA A 55 -10.50 2.82 1.77
CA ALA A 55 -11.55 3.13 2.72
C ALA A 55 -12.17 4.49 2.39
N ALA A 56 -13.49 4.56 2.36
CA ALA A 56 -14.25 5.77 2.12
C ALA A 56 -15.36 5.94 3.16
N ARG A 57 -15.85 7.17 3.31
CA ARG A 57 -17.01 7.46 4.15
C ARG A 57 -18.28 7.22 3.34
N SER A 58 -19.24 6.47 3.89
CA SER A 58 -20.55 6.38 3.27
C SER A 58 -21.21 7.76 3.23
N GLY A 59 -22.09 8.01 2.26
CA GLY A 59 -22.68 9.33 2.03
C GLY A 59 -23.48 9.90 3.22
N SER A 60 -23.78 9.07 4.22
CA SER A 60 -24.46 9.47 5.46
C SER A 60 -23.52 9.87 6.60
N GLY A 61 -22.20 9.90 6.37
CA GLY A 61 -21.21 10.39 7.33
C GLY A 61 -20.98 9.50 8.57
N SER A 62 -21.75 8.43 8.75
CA SER A 62 -21.77 7.59 9.96
C SER A 62 -21.23 6.17 9.76
N ARG A 63 -20.91 5.76 8.53
CA ARG A 63 -20.38 4.42 8.23
C ARG A 63 -19.16 4.48 7.33
N TRP A 64 -18.28 3.50 7.48
CA TRP A 64 -17.07 3.33 6.68
C TRP A 64 -17.29 2.20 5.67
N GLU A 65 -16.90 2.44 4.44
CA GLU A 65 -16.85 1.45 3.37
C GLU A 65 -15.38 1.09 3.14
N LEU A 66 -15.08 -0.20 3.20
CA LEU A 66 -13.77 -0.76 2.89
C LEU A 66 -13.92 -1.63 1.64
N GLY A 67 -13.08 -1.41 0.65
CA GLY A 67 -13.02 -2.27 -0.53
C GLY A 67 -11.60 -2.69 -0.84
N ARG A 68 -11.49 -3.79 -1.59
CA ARG A 68 -10.24 -4.29 -2.16
C ARG A 68 -10.35 -4.23 -3.67
N TRP A 69 -9.31 -3.72 -4.33
CA TRP A 69 -9.21 -3.66 -5.77
C TRP A 69 -7.97 -4.42 -6.24
N ARG A 70 -8.09 -5.16 -7.35
CA ARG A 70 -6.98 -5.90 -7.96
C ARG A 70 -6.31 -5.09 -9.08
N ILE A 71 -4.99 -5.19 -9.14
CA ILE A 71 -4.13 -4.68 -10.21
C ILE A 71 -3.73 -5.89 -11.04
N ASP A 72 -4.56 -6.21 -12.03
CA ASP A 72 -4.36 -7.41 -12.85
C ASP A 72 -3.32 -7.18 -13.94
N THR A 73 -2.39 -8.12 -14.09
CA THR A 73 -1.59 -8.25 -15.32
C THR A 73 -2.46 -8.85 -16.43
N LEU A 74 -2.09 -8.64 -17.69
CA LEU A 74 -2.80 -9.25 -18.82
C LEU A 74 -2.85 -10.78 -18.68
N GLU A 75 -1.75 -11.40 -18.27
CA GLU A 75 -1.67 -12.85 -18.03
C GLU A 75 -2.60 -13.30 -16.91
N ALA A 76 -2.62 -12.61 -15.77
CA ALA A 76 -3.50 -12.95 -14.65
C ALA A 76 -4.99 -12.74 -14.98
N LEU A 77 -5.30 -11.70 -15.76
CA LEU A 77 -6.66 -11.46 -16.26
C LEU A 77 -7.10 -12.54 -17.24
N LEU A 78 -6.21 -12.96 -18.14
CA LEU A 78 -6.46 -14.06 -19.08
C LEU A 78 -6.68 -15.36 -18.31
N THR A 79 -5.79 -15.74 -17.40
CA THR A 79 -5.91 -16.96 -16.58
C THR A 79 -7.20 -16.95 -15.76
N TRP A 80 -7.49 -15.88 -15.01
CA TRP A 80 -8.73 -15.79 -14.24
C TRP A 80 -9.96 -15.88 -15.14
N THR A 81 -9.95 -15.18 -16.28
CA THR A 81 -11.04 -15.23 -17.26
C THR A 81 -11.20 -16.64 -17.81
N PHE A 82 -10.11 -17.38 -18.07
CA PHE A 82 -10.19 -18.75 -18.54
C PHE A 82 -10.72 -19.71 -17.47
N ASP A 83 -10.32 -19.53 -16.22
CA ASP A 83 -10.73 -20.38 -15.09
C ASP A 83 -12.17 -20.12 -14.64
N ASN A 84 -12.65 -18.88 -14.79
CA ASN A 84 -13.92 -18.42 -14.23
C ASN A 84 -14.98 -18.06 -15.27
N ARG A 85 -14.65 -18.03 -16.58
CA ARG A 85 -15.67 -17.79 -17.60
C ARG A 85 -16.61 -18.99 -17.70
N TYR A 86 -17.90 -18.69 -17.59
CA TYR A 86 -18.94 -19.61 -18.01
C TYR A 86 -19.12 -19.49 -19.52
N VAL A 87 -18.75 -20.53 -20.26
CA VAL A 87 -19.04 -20.64 -21.70
C VAL A 87 -20.26 -21.57 -21.83
N PRO A 88 -21.47 -21.04 -22.05
CA PRO A 88 -22.63 -21.89 -22.27
C PRO A 88 -22.43 -22.73 -23.53
N GLU A 89 -22.92 -23.96 -23.52
CA GLU A 89 -22.99 -24.74 -24.75
C GLU A 89 -23.96 -24.07 -25.72
N LEU A 90 -23.46 -23.67 -26.88
CA LEU A 90 -24.28 -23.03 -27.90
C LEU A 90 -25.21 -24.05 -28.55
N THR A 91 -26.49 -23.72 -28.65
CA THR A 91 -27.46 -24.54 -29.39
C THR A 91 -27.17 -24.48 -30.89
N CYS A 92 -27.79 -25.38 -31.66
CA CYS A 92 -27.68 -25.36 -33.13
C CYS A 92 -28.17 -24.03 -33.73
N THR A 93 -29.24 -23.47 -33.15
CA THR A 93 -29.77 -22.17 -33.54
C THR A 93 -28.75 -21.07 -33.28
N ASP A 94 -28.11 -21.06 -32.11
CA ASP A 94 -27.10 -20.05 -31.76
C ASP A 94 -25.87 -20.16 -32.67
N ARG A 95 -25.39 -21.37 -32.95
CA ARG A 95 -24.25 -21.60 -33.86
C ARG A 95 -24.53 -21.12 -35.28
N ALA A 96 -25.78 -21.27 -35.76
CA ALA A 96 -26.21 -20.75 -37.04
C ALA A 96 -26.23 -19.21 -37.05
N VAL A 97 -26.72 -18.58 -35.97
CA VAL A 97 -26.71 -17.12 -35.78
C VAL A 97 -25.27 -16.58 -35.79
N TYR A 98 -24.34 -17.26 -35.12
CA TYR A 98 -22.94 -16.84 -35.02
C TYR A 98 -22.04 -17.34 -36.17
N ARG A 99 -22.59 -18.04 -37.17
CA ARG A 99 -21.87 -18.59 -38.34
C ARG A 99 -20.65 -19.44 -37.97
N LEU A 100 -20.74 -20.20 -36.88
CA LEU A 100 -19.66 -21.08 -36.44
C LEU A 100 -19.62 -22.35 -37.33
N PRO A 101 -18.45 -22.77 -37.83
CA PRO A 101 -18.34 -23.98 -38.66
C PRO A 101 -18.67 -25.25 -37.86
N VAL A 102 -19.29 -26.21 -38.54
CA VAL A 102 -20.04 -27.37 -38.00
C VAL A 102 -21.39 -26.99 -37.38
N LEU A 103 -22.39 -26.87 -38.25
CA LEU A 103 -23.80 -26.90 -37.86
C LEU A 103 -24.15 -28.35 -37.54
N CYS A 104 -24.33 -28.64 -36.26
CA CYS A 104 -24.80 -29.90 -35.65
C CYS A 104 -24.93 -31.12 -36.57
N VAL A 105 -24.10 -32.15 -36.32
CA VAL A 105 -24.24 -33.46 -36.96
C VAL A 105 -24.83 -34.43 -35.92
N ASP A 106 -25.97 -35.03 -36.25
CA ASP A 106 -26.57 -36.19 -35.57
C ASP A 106 -26.79 -36.09 -34.05
N ALA A 107 -27.21 -34.93 -33.55
CA ALA A 107 -27.54 -34.69 -32.13
C ALA A 107 -26.40 -34.96 -31.12
N VAL A 108 -25.16 -35.10 -31.61
CA VAL A 108 -23.97 -35.11 -30.75
C VAL A 108 -23.48 -33.68 -30.62
N TYR A 109 -23.65 -33.08 -29.45
CA TYR A 109 -23.03 -31.81 -29.10
C TYR A 109 -21.50 -32.02 -29.11
N PRO A 110 -20.73 -31.39 -30.02
CA PRO A 110 -19.29 -31.46 -29.92
C PRO A 110 -18.89 -30.76 -28.61
N THR A 111 -18.49 -31.56 -27.62
CA THR A 111 -18.01 -31.07 -26.33
C THR A 111 -16.72 -30.30 -26.57
N ARG A 112 -16.63 -29.11 -25.95
CA ARG A 112 -15.50 -28.16 -26.00
C ARG A 112 -14.75 -28.12 -27.33
N THR A 113 -14.84 -27.00 -28.05
CA THR A 113 -13.73 -26.62 -28.94
C THR A 113 -12.45 -26.62 -28.08
N PRO A 114 -11.46 -27.50 -28.34
CA PRO A 114 -10.24 -27.49 -27.56
C PRO A 114 -9.58 -26.14 -27.75
N TYR A 115 -9.37 -25.42 -26.65
CA TYR A 115 -8.57 -24.21 -26.69
C TYR A 115 -7.11 -24.63 -26.81
N VAL A 116 -6.47 -24.14 -27.86
CA VAL A 116 -5.02 -24.21 -28.00
C VAL A 116 -4.43 -23.42 -26.83
N THR A 117 -3.66 -24.08 -25.97
CA THR A 117 -2.80 -23.39 -24.98
C THR A 117 -2.03 -22.31 -25.75
N PRO A 118 -2.01 -21.03 -25.30
CA PRO A 118 -1.18 -20.03 -25.95
C PRO A 118 0.25 -20.57 -25.98
N GLY A 119 0.72 -20.97 -27.18
CA GLY A 119 2.11 -21.34 -27.36
C GLY A 119 2.96 -20.12 -27.03
N THR A 120 4.15 -20.35 -26.48
CA THR A 120 5.18 -19.32 -26.34
C THR A 120 5.37 -18.62 -27.67
N VAL A 121 4.83 -17.41 -27.80
CA VAL A 121 5.17 -16.52 -28.89
C VAL A 121 6.60 -16.10 -28.63
N GLU A 122 7.55 -16.63 -29.41
CA GLU A 122 8.91 -16.14 -29.37
C GLU A 122 8.90 -14.66 -29.71
N ARG A 123 9.40 -13.87 -28.76
CA ARG A 123 9.58 -12.42 -28.91
C ARG A 123 10.56 -12.19 -30.06
N PRO A 124 10.27 -11.29 -31.01
CA PRO A 124 11.23 -10.95 -32.07
C PRO A 124 12.57 -10.57 -31.44
N THR A 125 13.65 -11.25 -31.86
CA THR A 125 14.99 -11.12 -31.30
C THR A 125 15.71 -9.83 -31.69
N ASP A 126 15.15 -9.03 -32.59
CA ASP A 126 15.81 -7.84 -33.12
C ASP A 126 15.16 -6.56 -32.59
N ALA A 127 15.30 -6.32 -31.29
CA ALA A 127 15.23 -4.97 -30.76
C ALA A 127 16.63 -4.34 -30.89
N PRO A 128 16.77 -3.12 -31.44
CA PRO A 128 18.06 -2.46 -31.50
C PRO A 128 18.66 -2.36 -30.10
N ALA A 129 19.92 -2.75 -29.96
CA ALA A 129 20.63 -2.74 -28.69
C ALA A 129 20.67 -1.31 -28.13
N ILE A 130 19.80 -1.04 -27.16
CA ILE A 130 19.92 0.13 -26.30
C ILE A 130 21.04 -0.24 -25.33
N ASN A 131 22.22 0.34 -25.52
CA ASN A 131 23.27 0.26 -24.50
C ASN A 131 22.66 0.78 -23.19
N PRO A 132 22.52 -0.06 -22.15
CA PRO A 132 22.02 0.43 -20.87
C PRO A 132 22.98 1.52 -20.41
N MET A 133 22.45 2.73 -20.19
CA MET A 133 23.21 3.74 -19.45
C MET A 133 23.65 3.10 -18.13
N PRO A 134 24.90 3.33 -17.68
CA PRO A 134 25.33 2.82 -16.39
C PRO A 134 24.36 3.35 -15.33
N THR A 135 23.56 2.44 -14.75
CA THR A 135 22.70 2.74 -13.63
C THR A 135 23.62 3.26 -12.52
N PRO A 136 23.43 4.50 -12.01
CA PRO A 136 24.16 4.93 -10.84
C PRO A 136 23.85 3.93 -9.74
N THR A 137 24.84 3.13 -9.37
CA THR A 137 24.73 2.18 -8.28
C THR A 137 24.78 3.01 -7.01
N LEU A 138 23.63 3.52 -6.58
CA LEU A 138 23.48 3.99 -5.22
C LEU A 138 23.70 2.76 -4.35
N THR A 139 24.89 2.60 -3.80
CA THR A 139 25.13 1.65 -2.71
C THR A 139 24.09 1.99 -1.64
N PRO A 140 23.12 1.11 -1.34
CA PRO A 140 22.12 1.41 -0.35
C PRO A 140 22.86 1.66 0.97
N LEU A 141 22.61 2.83 1.57
CA LEU A 141 23.16 3.14 2.88
C LEU A 141 22.74 2.01 3.84
N PRO A 142 23.64 1.53 4.72
CA PRO A 142 23.28 0.53 5.71
C PRO A 142 22.09 1.03 6.53
N PRO A 143 21.12 0.16 6.84
CA PRO A 143 19.92 0.59 7.51
C PRO A 143 20.21 1.07 8.93
N ARG A 144 19.47 2.09 9.36
CA ARG A 144 19.66 2.67 10.69
C ARG A 144 19.10 1.70 11.74
N VAL A 145 19.97 1.20 12.60
CA VAL A 145 19.60 0.18 13.60
C VAL A 145 19.03 0.87 14.83
N ALA A 146 17.84 0.47 15.25
CA ALA A 146 17.23 0.90 16.50
C ALA A 146 17.71 0.04 17.67
N GLN A 147 17.75 0.65 18.85
CA GLN A 147 18.09 0.02 20.11
C GLN A 147 16.97 0.23 21.13
N LEU A 148 16.96 -0.59 22.18
CA LEU A 148 16.12 -0.31 23.36
C LEU A 148 16.50 1.05 23.95
N GLY A 149 15.51 1.80 24.41
CA GLY A 149 15.64 3.19 24.83
C GLY A 149 15.36 4.17 23.68
N ASP A 150 16.00 5.34 23.75
CA ASP A 150 15.72 6.46 22.86
C ASP A 150 16.52 6.41 21.55
N ASN A 151 15.81 6.58 20.43
CA ASN A 151 16.35 6.61 19.08
C ASN A 151 15.96 7.94 18.42
N ARG A 152 16.94 8.78 18.10
CA ARG A 152 16.69 10.09 17.46
C ARG A 152 16.56 9.93 15.95
N GLY A 153 15.42 10.35 15.41
CA GLY A 153 15.10 10.25 14.00
C GLY A 153 14.60 11.55 13.41
N GLN A 154 14.45 11.55 12.10
CA GLN A 154 13.91 12.67 11.35
C GLN A 154 13.06 12.13 10.22
N VAL A 155 11.78 12.49 10.21
CA VAL A 155 10.88 12.18 9.10
C VAL A 155 10.94 13.34 8.11
N PRO A 156 11.23 13.12 6.81
CA PRO A 156 11.04 14.15 5.80
C PRO A 156 9.55 14.40 5.56
N ALA A 157 9.18 15.57 5.04
CA ALA A 157 7.77 15.91 4.79
C ALA A 157 7.07 14.84 3.94
N ALA A 158 5.90 14.37 4.40
CA ALA A 158 5.16 13.26 3.78
C ALA A 158 5.97 11.98 3.53
N GLY A 159 7.04 11.80 4.32
CA GLY A 159 7.97 10.69 4.20
C GLY A 159 7.87 9.69 5.34
N VAL A 160 8.77 8.72 5.28
CA VAL A 160 8.91 7.64 6.26
C VAL A 160 10.36 7.57 6.67
N ASP A 161 10.57 7.47 7.98
CA ASP A 161 11.87 7.20 8.56
C ASP A 161 11.87 5.79 9.14
N ARG A 162 12.87 4.98 8.76
CA ARG A 162 12.88 3.54 9.03
C ARG A 162 14.00 3.15 9.97
N TRP A 163 13.65 2.36 10.97
CA TRP A 163 14.58 1.74 11.89
C TRP A 163 14.56 0.22 11.76
N LEU A 164 15.74 -0.38 11.67
CA LEU A 164 15.91 -1.82 11.77
C LEU A 164 16.03 -2.21 13.25
N TYR A 165 15.07 -2.95 13.77
CA TYR A 165 15.11 -3.53 15.11
C TYR A 165 15.35 -5.04 15.02
N ARG A 166 16.30 -5.57 15.80
CA ARG A 166 16.57 -7.01 15.88
C ARG A 166 15.85 -7.59 17.08
N GLY A 167 14.74 -8.26 16.82
CA GLY A 167 13.85 -8.80 17.83
C GLY A 167 14.08 -10.27 18.12
N LEU A 168 13.67 -10.70 19.31
CA LEU A 168 13.60 -12.10 19.71
C LEU A 168 12.14 -12.59 19.68
N ALA A 169 11.93 -13.87 19.37
CA ALA A 169 10.60 -14.48 19.44
C ALA A 169 9.99 -14.35 20.85
N GLY A 170 8.76 -13.86 20.95
CA GLY A 170 8.03 -13.65 22.20
C GLY A 170 8.42 -12.36 22.94
N GLU A 171 9.29 -11.52 22.38
CA GLU A 171 9.57 -10.19 22.92
C GLU A 171 8.34 -9.29 22.74
N ILE A 172 7.98 -8.55 23.79
CA ILE A 172 6.86 -7.60 23.77
C ILE A 172 7.44 -6.20 23.94
N LEU A 173 7.08 -5.28 23.05
CA LEU A 173 7.60 -3.92 23.01
C LEU A 173 6.52 -2.85 23.19
N ASN A 174 6.87 -1.78 23.88
CA ASN A 174 6.15 -0.52 23.88
C ASN A 174 6.95 0.49 23.04
N LEU A 175 6.31 1.04 22.02
CA LEU A 175 6.91 2.01 21.10
C LEU A 175 6.25 3.37 21.29
N ARG A 176 7.03 4.42 21.49
CA ARG A 176 6.53 5.79 21.62
C ARG A 176 7.30 6.71 20.70
N VAL A 177 6.59 7.54 19.93
CA VAL A 177 7.22 8.60 19.15
C VAL A 177 6.87 9.96 19.73
N THR A 178 7.89 10.72 20.08
CA THR A 178 7.78 12.08 20.62
C THR A 178 8.39 13.07 19.64
N ALA A 179 7.60 14.03 19.14
CA ALA A 179 8.13 15.09 18.30
C ALA A 179 9.09 16.01 19.08
N ASP A 180 10.26 16.30 18.51
CA ASP A 180 11.20 17.27 19.06
C ASP A 180 10.79 18.65 18.52
N PHE A 181 10.00 19.40 19.30
CA PHE A 181 9.49 20.72 18.87
C PHE A 181 10.61 21.76 18.71
N PRO A 182 10.52 22.70 17.73
CA PRO A 182 9.54 22.79 16.64
C PRO A 182 10.08 22.18 15.32
N ALA A 183 9.24 21.44 14.60
CA ALA A 183 9.55 21.15 13.21
C ALA A 183 9.39 22.43 12.37
N THR A 184 10.13 22.56 11.28
CA THR A 184 10.15 23.78 10.45
C THR A 184 9.14 23.64 9.30
N GLY A 185 8.19 24.59 9.14
CA GLY A 185 7.37 24.71 7.90
C GLY A 185 5.97 25.30 8.06
N THR A 186 5.48 26.02 7.04
CA THR A 186 4.39 27.02 7.06
C THR A 186 3.06 26.62 6.35
N LEU A 187 1.93 27.15 6.88
CA LEU A 187 0.60 27.45 6.26
C LEU A 187 -0.40 26.29 5.92
N PHE A 188 -1.50 26.17 6.71
CA PHE A 188 -2.93 26.25 6.30
C PHE A 188 -3.85 26.03 7.54
N ASP A 189 -4.82 26.94 7.78
CA ASP A 189 -5.78 26.88 8.90
C ASP A 189 -7.10 26.26 8.45
N SER A 190 -7.41 25.07 8.96
CA SER A 190 -8.78 24.69 9.38
C SER A 190 -8.93 23.27 9.94
N TYR A 191 -7.94 22.37 9.83
CA TYR A 191 -8.02 21.04 10.48
C TYR A 191 -6.63 20.56 10.94
N ALA A 192 -6.23 20.98 12.15
CA ALA A 192 -5.04 20.61 12.92
C ALA A 192 -3.64 20.92 12.33
N LEU A 193 -2.79 21.73 12.95
CA LEU A 193 -2.74 22.56 14.19
C LEU A 193 -1.55 23.51 14.08
N ARG A 194 -1.01 24.26 15.05
CA ARG A 194 -0.11 25.39 14.73
C ARG A 194 0.97 25.66 15.86
N ASP A 195 2.27 25.90 15.60
CA ASP A 195 3.40 26.38 16.44
C ASP A 195 3.24 27.87 16.79
N GLU A 196 4.23 28.49 17.40
CA GLU A 196 4.13 29.81 18.04
C GLU A 196 3.93 31.03 17.10
N ASN A 197 4.17 30.88 15.79
CA ASN A 197 3.69 31.81 14.73
C ASN A 197 2.40 31.33 14.04
N GLY A 198 2.02 30.12 14.38
CA GLY A 198 0.92 29.36 13.84
C GLY A 198 1.33 28.19 12.90
N ASN A 199 2.13 27.16 13.24
CA ASN A 199 2.40 25.96 12.37
C ASN A 199 2.32 24.47 12.92
N PRO A 200 1.48 23.57 12.36
CA PRO A 200 1.41 22.18 12.80
C PRO A 200 2.61 21.48 12.26
N THR A 201 3.27 20.67 13.06
CA THR A 201 4.65 20.41 12.69
C THR A 201 5.04 18.95 12.66
N PHE A 202 4.23 18.04 13.22
CA PHE A 202 4.42 16.60 12.99
C PHE A 202 3.26 15.76 13.53
N TRP A 203 2.67 14.86 12.72
CA TRP A 203 1.67 13.86 13.16
C TRP A 203 2.22 12.46 12.94
N PRO A 204 3.08 11.97 13.85
CA PRO A 204 3.70 10.67 13.67
C PRO A 204 2.68 9.53 13.79
N ALA A 205 2.94 8.50 13.01
CA ALA A 205 2.38 7.17 13.15
C ALA A 205 3.51 6.16 13.29
N ILE A 206 3.23 5.07 14.02
CA ILE A 206 4.16 3.96 14.18
C ILE A 206 3.64 2.79 13.35
N VAL A 207 4.47 2.28 12.46
CA VAL A 207 4.19 1.06 11.70
C VAL A 207 5.27 0.04 12.04
N VAL A 208 4.87 -1.18 12.36
CA VAL A 208 5.80 -2.28 12.63
C VAL A 208 5.60 -3.36 11.60
N ARG A 209 6.68 -3.74 10.92
CA ARG A 209 6.69 -4.81 9.92
C ARG A 209 7.85 -5.76 10.17
N GLN A 210 7.67 -7.03 9.86
CA GLN A 210 8.79 -7.94 9.75
C GLN A 210 9.54 -7.66 8.43
N SER A 211 10.83 -7.97 8.37
CA SER A 211 11.70 -7.78 7.19
C SER A 211 11.18 -8.42 5.90
N ASN A 212 10.34 -9.45 5.98
CA ASN A 212 9.66 -10.07 4.84
C ASN A 212 8.40 -9.31 4.35
N GLY A 213 8.09 -8.16 4.96
CA GLY A 213 6.95 -7.31 4.60
C GLY A 213 5.66 -7.57 5.39
N LEU A 214 5.62 -8.59 6.27
CA LEU A 214 4.45 -8.86 7.11
C LEU A 214 4.19 -7.69 8.05
N LEU A 215 2.99 -7.10 7.98
CA LEU A 215 2.56 -6.03 8.86
C LEU A 215 2.14 -6.60 10.22
N LEU A 216 2.80 -6.16 11.29
CA LEU A 216 2.42 -6.50 12.67
C LEU A 216 1.35 -5.53 13.18
N GLY A 217 1.44 -4.26 12.78
CA GLY A 217 0.36 -3.31 13.01
C GLY A 217 0.74 -1.87 12.76
N VAL A 218 -0.26 -1.01 12.92
CA VAL A 218 -0.19 0.44 12.71
C VAL A 218 -0.84 1.12 13.91
N MET A 219 -0.14 2.07 14.50
CA MET A 219 -0.68 2.91 15.56
C MET A 219 -0.76 4.37 15.10
N LEU A 220 -1.97 4.92 15.20
CA LEU A 220 -2.33 6.29 14.86
C LEU A 220 -3.03 6.94 16.06
N THR A 221 -2.69 8.19 16.34
CA THR A 221 -3.44 8.98 17.33
C THR A 221 -4.43 9.88 16.61
N MET A 222 -5.74 9.73 16.84
CA MET A 222 -6.79 10.58 16.26
C MET A 222 -7.75 11.11 17.33
N GLY A 223 -7.90 12.44 17.43
CA GLY A 223 -8.91 13.09 18.29
C GLY A 223 -8.50 14.48 18.79
N ASP A 224 -9.48 15.30 19.17
CA ASP A 224 -9.29 16.73 19.53
C ASP A 224 -8.59 16.96 20.88
N ASN A 225 -8.32 15.91 21.67
CA ASN A 225 -7.76 16.00 23.04
C ASN A 225 -6.75 14.89 23.38
N ILE A 226 -6.19 14.20 22.39
CA ILE A 226 -5.23 13.10 22.64
C ILE A 226 -3.80 13.62 22.48
N PRO A 227 -2.86 13.30 23.39
CA PRO A 227 -1.46 13.70 23.23
C PRO A 227 -0.93 13.25 21.86
N ARG A 228 -0.37 14.20 21.11
CA ARG A 228 -0.01 14.11 19.67
C ARG A 228 1.14 13.13 19.33
N ASN A 229 1.49 12.27 20.27
CA ASN A 229 2.58 11.32 20.20
C ASN A 229 1.98 9.91 20.20
N PRO A 230 2.11 9.12 19.11
CA PRO A 230 1.59 7.76 19.06
C PRO A 230 2.35 6.88 20.04
N VAL A 231 1.60 5.98 20.68
CA VAL A 231 2.12 4.94 21.55
C VAL A 231 1.56 3.62 21.08
N TYR A 232 2.41 2.72 20.59
CA TYR A 232 2.04 1.34 20.27
C TYR A 232 2.48 0.45 21.42
N GLU A 233 1.52 0.11 22.28
CA GLU A 233 1.75 -0.75 23.44
C GLU A 233 1.60 -2.22 23.06
N ASN A 234 2.36 -3.08 23.76
CA ASN A 234 2.27 -4.54 23.67
C ASN A 234 2.46 -5.13 22.26
N VAL A 235 3.44 -4.61 21.51
CA VAL A 235 3.84 -5.17 20.20
C VAL A 235 4.58 -6.48 20.42
N GLU A 236 3.91 -7.61 20.20
CA GLU A 236 4.52 -8.94 20.29
C GLU A 236 5.27 -9.29 19.00
N LEU A 237 6.54 -9.70 19.13
CA LEU A 237 7.38 -10.14 18.03
C LEU A 237 7.27 -11.67 17.87
N PRO A 238 6.64 -12.18 16.79
CA PRO A 238 6.31 -13.60 16.70
C PRO A 238 7.54 -14.50 16.46
N LEU A 239 8.63 -13.96 15.92
CA LEU A 239 9.80 -14.72 15.50
C LEU A 239 11.08 -13.96 15.82
N THR A 240 12.18 -14.67 16.03
CA THR A 240 13.49 -14.03 16.10
C THR A 240 13.89 -13.54 14.72
N GLY A 241 14.25 -12.27 14.58
CA GLY A 241 14.67 -11.71 13.31
C GLY A 241 14.60 -10.20 13.23
N ASP A 242 14.67 -9.71 12.00
CA ASP A 242 14.71 -8.30 11.67
C ASP A 242 13.30 -7.74 11.47
N TYR A 243 13.04 -6.59 12.11
CA TYR A 243 11.79 -5.84 12.05
C TYR A 243 12.07 -4.40 11.62
N TRP A 244 11.20 -3.85 10.78
CA TRP A 244 11.16 -2.44 10.46
C TRP A 244 10.18 -1.74 11.40
N ILE A 245 10.68 -0.76 12.15
CA ILE A 245 9.87 0.23 12.85
C ILE A 245 9.90 1.49 12.00
N GLU A 246 8.77 1.79 11.37
CA GLU A 246 8.61 2.95 10.51
C GLU A 246 7.90 4.04 11.29
N VAL A 247 8.52 5.21 11.36
CA VAL A 247 7.90 6.44 11.83
C VAL A 247 7.52 7.24 10.60
N THR A 248 6.22 7.43 10.40
CA THR A 248 5.69 8.13 9.24
C THR A 248 4.96 9.38 9.67
N ASP A 249 5.07 10.43 8.87
CA ASP A 249 4.19 11.60 9.00
C ASP A 249 2.84 11.26 8.34
N PHE A 250 1.74 11.36 9.08
CA PHE A 250 0.43 10.94 8.59
C PHE A 250 -0.15 12.00 7.63
N VAL A 251 -0.07 11.67 6.34
CA VAL A 251 -0.38 12.54 5.20
C VAL A 251 -1.88 12.70 5.01
N PHE A 252 -2.51 13.55 5.81
CA PHE A 252 -3.69 14.26 5.32
C PHE A 252 -3.40 15.72 5.02
N LEU A 253 -2.48 16.36 5.77
CA LEU A 253 -2.30 17.82 5.75
C LEU A 253 -0.86 18.32 6.05
N SER A 254 0.12 17.44 6.30
CA SER A 254 1.47 17.85 6.70
C SER A 254 2.41 18.08 5.50
N ILE A 255 2.99 19.28 5.44
CA ILE A 255 4.04 19.71 4.50
C ILE A 255 5.40 19.90 5.20
N GLY A 256 5.48 19.58 6.50
CA GLY A 256 6.68 19.73 7.32
C GLY A 256 7.05 18.39 7.95
N GLY A 257 8.16 17.81 7.51
CA GLY A 257 8.82 16.73 8.24
C GLY A 257 9.36 17.23 9.58
N GLY A 258 9.69 16.32 10.50
CA GLY A 258 10.12 16.70 11.84
C GLY A 258 11.12 15.75 12.45
N THR A 259 11.93 16.29 13.35
CA THR A 259 12.76 15.51 14.26
C THR A 259 11.91 14.91 15.36
N TYR A 260 12.25 13.70 15.78
CA TYR A 260 11.52 12.99 16.81
C TYR A 260 12.43 12.05 17.59
N THR A 261 11.94 11.63 18.76
CA THR A 261 12.49 10.56 19.56
C THR A 261 11.57 9.35 19.49
N LEU A 262 12.07 8.22 18.98
CA LEU A 262 11.44 6.91 19.10
C LEU A 262 12.00 6.21 20.34
N THR A 263 11.16 6.04 21.35
CA THR A 263 11.48 5.27 22.55
C THR A 263 10.96 3.85 22.38
N ILE A 264 11.84 2.85 22.57
CA ILE A 264 11.53 1.43 22.48
C ILE A 264 11.80 0.79 23.85
N GLU A 265 10.76 0.31 24.50
CA GLU A 265 10.85 -0.34 25.80
C GLU A 265 10.36 -1.76 25.71
N ARG A 266 10.94 -2.66 26.53
CA ARG A 266 10.32 -3.97 26.73
C ARG A 266 9.13 -3.82 27.65
N ALA A 267 7.99 -4.34 27.23
CA ALA A 267 6.86 -4.48 28.12
C ALA A 267 7.13 -5.64 29.08
N GLU A 268 6.74 -5.47 30.35
CA GLU A 268 6.66 -6.61 31.25
C GLU A 268 5.51 -7.51 30.79
N PRO A 269 5.70 -8.85 30.75
CA PRO A 269 4.59 -9.75 30.49
C PRO A 269 3.55 -9.55 31.59
N GLU A 270 2.29 -9.27 31.23
CA GLU A 270 1.21 -9.19 32.21
C GLU A 270 1.22 -10.48 33.05
N MET A 271 1.51 -10.34 34.36
CA MET A 271 1.38 -11.44 35.30
C MET A 271 -0.10 -11.80 35.38
N ARG A 272 -0.45 -12.90 34.70
CA ARG A 272 -1.80 -13.45 34.65
C ARG A 272 -2.22 -14.09 35.96
#